data_AF-A0A7M2V418-F1
#
_entry.id   AF-A0A7M2V418-F1
#
_cell.length_a   1.000
_cell.length_b   1.000
_cell.length_c   1.000
_cell.angle_alpha   90.00
_cell.angle_beta   90.00
_cell.angle_gamma   90.00
#
_symmetry.space_group_name_H-M   'P 1'
#
loop_
_entity.id
_entity.type
_entity.pdbx_description
1 polymer ?
#
loop_
_entity_poly.entity_id
_entity_poly.type
_entity_poly.pdbx_seq_one_letter_code
_entity_poly.pdbx_strand_id
1 'polypeptide(L)'
;MNDFEINIGKDFSSTPSGRYYIDMTESSGEQFREELLWPTLKELKGSQRIKIILDDDVEGYGSSFLVEGFAGIVKYGYMDKADLINKLLLIQNDPDFDLFKKKILQYINEAVFNSKRYESTKPEYLEKIKRRKEHTK
;
A
#
# COMPACT_ATOMS: atom_id res chain seq x y z
N MET A 1 4.57 22.82 9.65
CA MET A 1 3.63 22.09 8.78
C MET A 1 3.95 20.63 8.97
N ASN A 2 3.01 19.80 9.40
CA ASN A 2 3.23 18.35 9.32
C ASN A 2 3.14 18.00 7.84
N ASP A 3 4.28 17.69 7.25
CA ASP A 3 4.31 17.08 5.93
C ASP A 3 3.94 15.60 6.13
N PHE A 4 2.80 15.20 5.58
CA PHE A 4 2.42 13.80 5.56
C PHE A 4 3.34 13.09 4.57
N GLU A 5 4.14 12.15 5.07
CA GLU A 5 5.13 11.42 4.30
C GLU A 5 5.09 9.95 4.70
N ILE A 6 5.20 9.08 3.70
CA ILE A 6 5.46 7.65 3.87
C ILE A 6 6.65 7.32 2.98
N ASN A 7 7.72 6.85 3.61
CA ASN A 7 8.83 6.22 2.95
C ASN A 7 8.61 4.71 2.94
N ILE A 8 8.37 4.11 1.76
CA ILE A 8 7.98 2.70 1.73
C ILE A 8 9.12 1.79 2.22
N GLY A 9 10.39 2.09 1.89
CA GLY A 9 11.52 1.29 2.35
C GLY A 9 11.69 1.34 3.87
N LYS A 10 11.66 2.54 4.44
CA LYS A 10 11.98 2.78 5.86
C LYS A 10 10.81 2.62 6.81
N ASP A 11 9.62 3.07 6.42
CA ASP A 11 8.44 3.06 7.30
C ASP A 11 7.63 1.77 7.16
N PHE A 12 7.87 0.98 6.12
CA PHE A 12 7.13 -0.26 5.85
C PHE A 12 8.03 -1.48 5.65
N SER A 13 8.79 -1.52 4.56
CA SER A 13 9.65 -2.66 4.23
C SER A 13 10.56 -2.35 3.05
N SER A 14 11.79 -2.86 3.11
CA SER A 14 12.71 -2.85 1.97
C SER A 14 12.34 -3.83 0.86
N THR A 15 11.47 -4.83 1.15
CA THR A 15 11.05 -5.88 0.19
C THR A 15 9.54 -6.11 0.19
N PRO A 16 8.73 -5.06 -0.09
CA PRO A 16 7.27 -5.14 -0.07
C PRO A 16 6.76 -6.10 -1.15
N SER A 17 5.95 -7.07 -0.73
CA SER A 17 5.58 -8.21 -1.58
C SER A 17 4.26 -8.86 -1.17
N GLY A 18 3.63 -9.56 -2.11
CA GLY A 18 2.31 -10.17 -1.88
C GLY A 18 1.16 -9.17 -1.95
N ARG A 19 -0.05 -9.71 -2.00
CA ARG A 19 -1.31 -8.96 -1.92
C ARG A 19 -1.78 -8.90 -0.48
N TYR A 20 -1.97 -10.06 0.15
CA TYR A 20 -2.73 -10.18 1.38
C TYR A 20 -1.83 -10.65 2.54
N TYR A 21 -2.24 -10.42 3.79
CA TYR A 21 -1.50 -10.95 4.95
C TYR A 21 -1.33 -12.47 4.86
N ILE A 22 -2.35 -13.18 4.34
CA ILE A 22 -2.33 -14.63 4.18
C ILE A 22 -1.35 -15.15 3.12
N ASP A 23 -0.74 -14.26 2.31
CA ASP A 23 0.38 -14.63 1.43
C ASP A 23 1.65 -14.95 2.23
N MET A 24 1.62 -14.75 3.56
CA MET A 24 2.69 -15.05 4.50
C MET A 24 3.99 -14.29 4.19
N THR A 25 3.85 -13.09 3.61
CA THR A 25 4.91 -12.08 3.53
C THR A 25 4.79 -11.15 4.73
N GLU A 26 5.92 -10.62 5.20
CA GLU A 26 5.93 -9.68 6.34
C GLU A 26 5.47 -8.26 5.94
N SER A 27 5.21 -8.02 4.64
CA SER A 27 5.02 -6.68 4.05
C SER A 27 4.07 -6.68 2.86
N SER A 28 2.84 -7.15 3.09
CA SER A 28 1.79 -7.29 2.06
C SER A 28 1.15 -5.97 1.64
N GLY A 29 0.56 -5.93 0.44
CA GLY A 29 -0.18 -4.75 -0.04
C GLY A 29 -1.41 -4.40 0.82
N GLU A 30 -2.12 -5.41 1.32
CA GLU A 30 -3.23 -5.23 2.27
C GLU A 30 -2.72 -4.58 3.56
N GLN A 31 -1.58 -5.02 4.06
CA GLN A 31 -0.96 -4.43 5.24
C GLN A 31 -0.59 -2.97 5.02
N PHE A 32 0.14 -2.68 3.94
CA PHE A 32 0.49 -1.31 3.60
C PHE A 32 -0.74 -0.41 3.48
N ARG A 33 -1.80 -0.89 2.81
CA ARG A 33 -3.04 -0.13 2.64
C ARG A 33 -3.70 0.17 3.98
N GLU A 34 -3.89 -0.83 4.82
CA GLU A 34 -4.73 -0.75 6.00
C GLU A 34 -4.01 -0.15 7.21
N GLU A 35 -2.70 -0.33 7.30
CA GLU A 35 -1.90 0.09 8.47
C GLU A 35 -1.14 1.41 8.24
N LEU A 36 -0.83 1.78 7.00
CA LEU A 36 -0.12 3.01 6.69
C LEU A 36 -0.94 3.93 5.79
N LEU A 37 -1.16 3.55 4.52
CA LEU A 37 -1.64 4.48 3.50
C LEU A 37 -3.04 5.03 3.83
N TRP A 38 -4.01 4.17 4.15
CA TRP A 38 -5.36 4.62 4.46
C TRP A 38 -5.44 5.43 5.75
N PRO A 39 -4.84 5.01 6.87
CA PRO A 39 -4.72 5.85 8.06
C PRO A 39 -4.21 7.27 7.76
N THR A 40 -3.12 7.40 7.01
CA THR A 40 -2.55 8.71 6.69
C THR A 40 -3.45 9.53 5.74
N LEU A 41 -4.07 8.90 4.74
CA LEU A 41 -5.01 9.59 3.84
C LEU A 41 -6.23 10.18 4.55
N LYS A 42 -6.70 9.55 5.64
CA LYS A 42 -7.81 10.03 6.47
C LYS A 42 -7.46 11.29 7.27
N GLU A 43 -6.19 11.48 7.59
CA GLU A 43 -5.73 12.65 8.36
C GLU A 43 -5.61 13.92 7.49
N LEU A 44 -5.53 13.76 6.18
CA LEU A 44 -5.45 14.86 5.23
C LEU A 44 -6.72 15.72 5.23
N LYS A 45 -6.56 17.04 5.34
CA LYS A 45 -7.63 18.04 5.26
C LYS A 45 -7.46 18.95 4.05
N GLY A 46 -8.57 19.34 3.42
CA GLY A 46 -8.57 20.26 2.29
C GLY A 46 -7.66 19.79 1.15
N SER A 47 -6.72 20.65 0.74
CA SER A 47 -5.78 20.39 -0.36
C SER A 47 -4.47 19.73 0.07
N GLN A 48 -4.38 19.21 1.29
CA GLN A 48 -3.19 18.49 1.75
C GLN A 48 -2.96 17.22 0.94
N ARG A 49 -1.69 16.90 0.74
CA ARG A 49 -1.21 15.71 0.03
C ARG A 49 -0.26 14.91 0.92
N ILE A 50 -0.11 13.64 0.59
CA ILE A 50 0.89 12.75 1.18
C ILE A 50 2.02 12.53 0.18
N LYS A 51 3.27 12.68 0.65
CA LYS A 51 4.46 12.29 -0.08
C LYS A 51 4.66 10.80 0.07
N ILE A 52 4.79 10.07 -1.04
CA ILE A 52 5.16 8.66 -1.04
C ILE A 52 6.53 8.54 -1.66
N ILE A 53 7.54 8.20 -0.86
CA ILE A 53 8.91 7.97 -1.33
C ILE A 53 9.02 6.52 -1.77
N LEU A 54 9.39 6.31 -3.04
CA LEU A 54 9.31 5.02 -3.71
C LEU A 54 10.65 4.29 -3.82
N ASP A 55 11.77 4.91 -3.50
CA ASP A 55 13.10 4.41 -3.93
C ASP A 55 14.17 4.46 -2.82
N ASP A 56 13.84 4.97 -1.65
CA ASP A 56 14.77 5.04 -0.51
C ASP A 56 14.66 3.76 0.34
N ASP A 57 15.74 2.99 0.38
CA ASP A 57 15.88 1.71 1.12
C ASP A 57 14.84 0.63 0.73
N VAL A 58 14.54 0.51 -0.57
CA VAL A 58 13.60 -0.47 -1.10
C VAL A 58 14.12 -1.09 -2.40
N GLU A 59 14.00 -2.41 -2.54
CA GLU A 59 14.54 -3.14 -3.69
C GLU A 59 13.64 -3.03 -4.94
N GLY A 60 12.35 -2.76 -4.74
CA GLY A 60 11.37 -2.64 -5.80
C GLY A 60 10.01 -3.22 -5.43
N TYR A 61 9.09 -3.28 -6.41
CA TYR A 61 7.70 -3.64 -6.15
C TYR A 61 7.14 -4.68 -7.12
N GLY A 62 6.51 -5.71 -6.56
CA GLY A 62 5.66 -6.61 -7.32
C GLY A 62 4.34 -5.92 -7.74
N SER A 63 3.82 -6.25 -8.92
CA SER A 63 2.50 -5.73 -9.35
C SER A 63 1.39 -6.12 -8.39
N SER A 64 1.50 -7.27 -7.74
CA SER A 64 0.59 -7.71 -6.68
C SER A 64 0.50 -6.71 -5.54
N PHE A 65 1.65 -6.27 -5.01
CA PHE A 65 1.74 -5.27 -3.95
C PHE A 65 1.14 -3.93 -4.42
N LEU A 66 1.55 -3.42 -5.59
CA LEU A 66 1.07 -2.11 -6.08
C LEU A 66 -0.45 -2.09 -6.29
N VAL A 67 -1.01 -3.17 -6.85
CA VAL A 67 -2.45 -3.28 -7.08
C VAL A 67 -3.22 -3.36 -5.77
N GLU A 68 -2.75 -4.14 -4.80
CA GLU A 68 -3.47 -4.31 -3.54
C GLU A 68 -3.29 -3.10 -2.60
N GLY A 69 -2.08 -2.56 -2.52
CA GLY A 69 -1.73 -1.42 -1.68
C GLY A 69 -2.39 -0.11 -2.13
N PHE A 70 -2.26 0.25 -3.42
CA PHE A 70 -2.74 1.53 -3.93
C PHE A 70 -4.13 1.42 -4.55
N ALA A 71 -4.29 0.56 -5.57
CA ALA A 71 -5.59 0.43 -6.24
C ALA A 71 -6.65 -0.21 -5.33
N GLY A 72 -6.25 -0.91 -4.27
CA GLY A 72 -7.14 -1.37 -3.21
C GLY A 72 -7.93 -0.25 -2.53
N ILE A 73 -7.33 0.95 -2.36
CA ILE A 73 -8.03 2.12 -1.81
C ILE A 73 -9.33 2.40 -2.59
N VAL A 74 -9.26 2.33 -3.93
CA VAL A 74 -10.39 2.56 -4.81
C VAL A 74 -11.33 1.34 -4.85
N LYS A 75 -10.77 0.13 -5.02
CA LYS A 75 -11.54 -1.11 -5.19
C LYS A 75 -12.46 -1.39 -4.01
N TYR A 76 -12.01 -1.06 -2.79
CA TYR A 76 -12.77 -1.27 -1.56
C TYR A 76 -13.60 -0.06 -1.11
N GLY A 77 -13.65 0.99 -1.93
CA GLY A 77 -14.54 2.12 -1.71
C GLY A 77 -14.06 3.13 -0.66
N TYR A 78 -12.77 3.13 -0.30
CA TYR A 78 -12.22 4.09 0.65
C TYR A 78 -12.13 5.51 0.08
N MET A 79 -11.81 5.63 -1.21
CA MET A 79 -11.66 6.92 -1.90
C MET A 79 -11.82 6.74 -3.42
N ASP A 80 -12.42 7.70 -4.11
CA ASP A 80 -12.45 7.71 -5.57
C ASP A 80 -11.03 7.87 -6.16
N LYS A 81 -10.81 7.35 -7.37
CA LYS A 81 -9.51 7.41 -8.04
C LYS A 81 -9.02 8.83 -8.30
N ALA A 82 -9.89 9.77 -8.65
CA ALA A 82 -9.50 11.16 -8.90
C ALA A 82 -9.02 11.82 -7.61
N ASP A 83 -9.75 11.62 -6.50
CA ASP A 83 -9.37 12.13 -5.19
C ASP A 83 -8.06 11.51 -4.69
N LEU A 84 -7.88 10.20 -4.87
CA LEU A 84 -6.66 9.51 -4.49
C LEU A 84 -5.46 10.07 -5.26
N ILE A 85 -5.56 10.16 -6.60
CA ILE A 85 -4.48 10.71 -7.43
C ILE A 85 -4.14 12.15 -7.00
N ASN A 86 -5.15 12.97 -6.69
CA ASN A 86 -4.95 14.34 -6.24
C ASN A 86 -4.29 14.46 -4.86
N LYS A 87 -4.40 13.43 -4.01
CA LYS A 87 -3.80 13.39 -2.68
C LYS A 87 -2.41 12.76 -2.66
N LEU A 88 -2.04 11.97 -3.66
CA LEU A 88 -0.72 11.34 -3.73
C LEU A 88 0.31 12.26 -4.42
N LEU A 89 1.45 12.45 -3.77
CA LEU A 89 2.66 12.98 -4.37
C LEU A 89 3.72 11.89 -4.41
N LEU A 90 3.85 11.21 -5.55
CA LEU A 90 4.81 10.12 -5.75
C LEU A 90 6.21 10.67 -6.05
N ILE A 91 7.15 10.42 -5.15
CA ILE A 91 8.54 10.90 -5.17
C ILE A 91 9.49 9.74 -5.43
N GLN A 92 10.43 9.98 -6.34
CA GLN A 92 11.50 9.08 -6.73
C GLN A 92 12.66 9.90 -7.29
N ASN A 93 13.87 9.58 -6.87
CA ASN A 93 15.14 10.12 -7.36
C ASN A 93 15.83 9.14 -8.31
N ASP A 94 15.69 7.83 -8.08
CA ASP A 94 16.16 6.77 -8.97
C ASP A 94 15.25 6.64 -10.20
N PRO A 95 15.76 6.86 -11.43
CA PRO A 95 14.99 6.72 -12.66
C PRO A 95 14.41 5.31 -12.88
N ASP A 96 15.02 4.26 -12.33
CA ASP A 96 14.51 2.88 -12.48
C ASP A 96 13.14 2.71 -11.80
N PHE A 97 12.83 3.57 -10.83
CA PHE A 97 11.55 3.57 -10.13
C PHE A 97 10.42 4.31 -10.86
N ASP A 98 10.71 4.99 -11.98
CA ASP A 98 9.68 5.64 -12.80
C ASP A 98 8.62 4.67 -13.30
N LEU A 99 9.01 3.42 -13.57
CA LEU A 99 8.07 2.37 -13.97
C LEU A 99 7.04 2.09 -12.88
N PHE A 100 7.46 2.05 -11.61
CA PHE A 100 6.55 1.78 -10.49
C PHE A 100 5.58 2.93 -10.27
N LYS A 101 6.06 4.18 -10.35
CA LYS A 101 5.19 5.36 -10.34
C LYS A 101 4.11 5.30 -11.43
N LYS A 102 4.50 4.98 -12.67
CA LYS A 102 3.56 4.82 -13.79
C LYS A 102 2.55 3.70 -13.52
N LYS A 103 3.01 2.55 -13.01
CA LYS A 103 2.16 1.40 -12.66
C LYS A 103 1.18 1.72 -11.53
N ILE A 104 1.60 2.43 -10.49
CA ILE A 104 0.70 2.86 -9.40
C ILE A 104 -0.45 3.68 -9.98
N LEU A 105 -0.13 4.71 -10.77
CA LEU A 105 -1.15 5.57 -11.38
C LEU A 105 -2.03 4.80 -12.37
N GLN A 106 -1.45 3.90 -13.16
CA GLN A 106 -2.21 3.03 -14.07
C GLN A 106 -3.22 2.19 -13.29
N TYR A 107 -2.78 1.45 -12.27
CA TYR A 107 -3.65 0.56 -11.51
C TYR A 107 -4.75 1.31 -10.74
N ILE A 108 -4.46 2.52 -10.23
CA ILE A 108 -5.49 3.39 -9.64
C ILE A 108 -6.52 3.80 -10.70
N ASN A 109 -6.08 4.20 -11.90
CA ASN A 109 -6.97 4.63 -12.97
C ASN A 109 -7.89 3.52 -13.49
N GLU A 110 -7.35 2.30 -13.59
CA GLU A 110 -8.06 1.08 -14.00
C GLU A 110 -9.01 0.56 -12.91
N ALA A 111 -8.83 0.97 -11.65
CA ALA A 111 -9.69 0.54 -10.56
C ALA A 111 -11.12 1.09 -10.70
N VAL A 112 -12.08 0.23 -10.40
CA VAL A 112 -13.49 0.57 -10.30
C VAL A 112 -13.84 0.77 -8.82
N PHE A 113 -14.37 1.95 -8.49
CA PHE A 113 -14.71 2.32 -7.13
C PHE A 113 -15.72 1.36 -6.51
N ASN A 114 -15.44 0.90 -5.29
CA ASN A 114 -16.30 -0.01 -4.51
C ASN A 114 -16.72 -1.28 -5.30
N SER A 115 -15.83 -1.79 -6.17
CA SER A 115 -16.08 -2.99 -6.97
C SER A 115 -15.96 -4.29 -6.18
N LYS A 116 -15.35 -4.24 -4.99
CA LYS A 116 -15.21 -5.37 -4.08
C LYS A 116 -15.53 -4.96 -2.66
N ARG A 117 -16.17 -5.84 -1.90
CA ARG A 117 -16.26 -5.71 -0.45
C ARG A 117 -14.89 -6.06 0.15
N TYR A 118 -14.39 -5.22 1.06
CA TYR A 118 -13.20 -5.56 1.82
C TYR A 118 -13.52 -6.52 2.96
N GLU A 119 -12.73 -7.59 3.04
CA GLU A 119 -12.69 -8.53 4.14
C GLU A 119 -11.22 -8.74 4.49
N SER A 120 -10.84 -8.47 5.74
CA SER A 120 -9.44 -8.52 6.14
C SER A 120 -8.94 -9.96 6.25
N THR A 121 -7.75 -10.22 5.72
CA THR A 121 -7.08 -11.52 5.85
C THR A 121 -6.16 -11.59 7.08
N LYS A 122 -6.00 -10.47 7.81
CA LYS A 122 -5.17 -10.38 9.01
C LYS A 122 -5.54 -11.38 10.12
N PRO A 123 -6.82 -11.64 10.44
CA PRO A 123 -7.16 -12.62 11.48
C PRO A 123 -6.65 -14.03 11.17
N GLU A 124 -6.83 -14.48 9.92
CA GLU A 124 -6.35 -15.79 9.47
C GLU A 124 -4.82 -15.84 9.48
N TYR A 125 -4.14 -14.77 9.06
CA TYR A 125 -2.69 -14.67 9.13
C TYR A 125 -2.17 -14.84 10.57
N LEU A 126 -2.77 -14.13 11.54
CA LEU A 126 -2.38 -14.22 12.95
C LEU A 126 -2.57 -15.63 13.51
N GLU A 127 -3.65 -16.31 13.12
CA GLU A 127 -3.88 -17.71 13.49
C GLU A 127 -2.80 -18.64 12.91
N LYS A 128 -2.45 -18.49 11.63
CA LYS A 128 -1.38 -19.28 10.97
C LYS A 128 -0.02 -19.07 11.64
N ILE A 129 0.34 -17.82 11.95
CA ILE A 129 1.59 -17.50 12.64
C ILE A 129 1.62 -18.12 14.05
N LYS A 130 0.51 -18.04 14.80
CA LYS A 130 0.40 -18.66 16.12
C LYS A 130 0.64 -20.18 16.05
N ARG A 131 -0.05 -20.88 15.14
CA ARG A 131 0.10 -22.33 14.94
C ARG A 131 1.54 -22.71 14.55
N ARG A 132 2.19 -21.96 13.67
CA ARG A 132 3.61 -22.21 13.30
C ARG A 132 4.53 -22.16 14.51
N LYS A 133 4.39 -21.15 15.36
CA LYS A 133 5.19 -20.97 16.58
C LYS A 133 4.96 -22.07 17.62
N GLU A 134 3.76 -22.63 17.68
CA GLU A 134 3.42 -23.75 18.57
C GLU A 134 4.05 -25.07 18.11
N HIS A 135 4.24 -25.29 16.81
CA HIS A 135 4.88 -26.49 16.25
C HIS A 135 6.41 -26.44 16.21
N THR A 136 7.03 -25.28 16.45
CA THR A 136 8.50 -25.15 16.52
C THR A 136 9.04 -25.21 17.96
N LYS A 137 8.19 -25.45 18.95
CA LYS A 137 8.54 -25.72 20.36
C LYS A 137 8.39 -27.19 20.67
#